data_AF-A0A847B4W5-F1
#
_entry.id   AF-A0A847B4W5-F1
#
_cell.length_a   1.000
_cell.length_b   1.000
_cell.length_c   1.000
_cell.angle_alpha   90.00
_cell.angle_beta   90.00
_cell.angle_gamma   90.00
#
_symmetry.space_group_name_H-M   'P 1'
#
loop_
_entity.id
_entity.type
_entity.pdbx_description
1 polymer ?
#
loop_
_entity_poly.entity_id
_entity_poly.type
_entity_poly.pdbx_seq_one_letter_code
_entity_poly.pdbx_strand_id
1 'polypeptide(L)' 'MFRGKKYRAAATKIDANKLYTIEEACALVKETSTVKFDATIDVSFHLNVDPR' A
#
# COMPACT_ATOMS: atom_id res chain seq x y z
N MET A 1 18.10 -3.64 -4.20
CA MET A 1 16.93 -4.31 -4.81
C MET A 1 16.47 -3.50 -6.03
N PHE A 2 16.67 -4.00 -7.27
CA PHE A 2 16.20 -3.29 -8.47
C PHE A 2 14.67 -3.42 -8.59
N ARG A 3 13.94 -2.41 -8.11
CA ARG A 3 12.48 -2.34 -8.21
C ARG A 3 12.07 -1.71 -9.56
N GLY A 4 11.06 -2.27 -10.21
CA GLY A 4 10.55 -1.80 -11.51
C GLY A 4 10.14 -0.32 -11.49
N LYS A 5 10.20 0.37 -12.63
CA LYS A 5 9.93 1.82 -12.72
C LYS A 5 8.52 2.19 -12.19
N LYS A 6 7.52 1.36 -12.46
CA LYS A 6 6.14 1.53 -11.97
C LYS A 6 6.04 1.42 -10.44
N TYR A 7 6.77 0.46 -9.85
CA TYR A 7 6.83 0.29 -8.41
C TYR A 7 7.45 1.50 -7.72
N ARG A 8 8.54 2.05 -8.29
CA ARG A 8 9.19 3.25 -7.75
C ARG A 8 8.27 4.46 -7.77
N ALA A 9 7.50 4.67 -8.85
CA ALA A 9 6.56 5.77 -8.94
C ALA A 9 5.40 5.66 -7.93
N ALA A 10 4.88 4.45 -7.69
CA ALA A 10 3.87 4.22 -6.66
C ALA A 10 4.45 4.41 -5.24
N ALA A 11 5.69 3.94 -5.00
CA ALA A 11 6.36 4.09 -3.71
C ALA A 11 6.66 5.55 -3.34
N THR A 12 6.94 6.43 -4.30
CA THR A 12 7.12 7.88 -4.02
C THR A 12 5.84 8.55 -3.52
N LYS A 13 4.66 8.03 -3.86
CA LYS A 13 3.37 8.58 -3.41
C LYS A 13 2.96 8.11 -2.01
N ILE A 14 3.60 7.06 -1.50
CA ILE A 14 3.28 6.46 -0.21
C ILE A 14 4.32 6.96 0.79
N ASP A 15 3.87 7.71 1.80
CA ASP A 15 4.73 8.10 2.93
C ASP A 15 4.62 7.03 4.03
N ALA A 16 5.72 6.32 4.27
CA ALA A 16 5.76 5.26 5.28
C ALA A 16 5.69 5.78 6.73
N ASN A 17 5.93 7.07 6.97
CA ASN A 17 5.87 7.66 8.32
C ASN A 17 4.51 8.29 8.64
N LYS A 18 3.60 8.40 7.65
CA LYS A 18 2.28 8.99 7.87
C LYS A 18 1.27 7.91 8.25
N LEU A 19 0.58 8.12 9.37
CA LEU A 19 -0.63 7.39 9.71
C LEU A 19 -1.77 7.93 8.86
N TYR A 20 -2.16 7.18 7.83
CA TYR A 20 -3.31 7.51 7.00
C TYR A 20 -4.60 7.08 7.71
N THR A 21 -5.63 7.92 7.62
CA THR A 21 -6.99 7.51 8.00
C THR A 21 -7.54 6.51 6.97
N ILE A 22 -8.59 5.75 7.33
CA ILE A 22 -9.16 4.71 6.45
C ILE A 22 -9.61 5.28 5.10
N GLU A 23 -10.19 6.49 5.11
CA GLU A 23 -10.66 7.17 3.90
C GLU A 23 -9.51 7.59 2.99
N GLU A 24 -8.47 8.20 3.56
CA GLU A 24 -7.25 8.57 2.81
C GLU A 24 -6.54 7.34 2.26
N ALA A 25 -6.45 6.27 3.03
CA ALA A 25 -5.83 5.02 2.60
C ALA A 25 -6.57 4.39 1.42
N CYS A 26 -7.91 4.40 1.42
CA CYS A 26 -8.71 3.84 0.33
C CYS A 26 -8.54 4.64 -0.98
N ALA A 27 -8.43 5.97 -0.89
CA ALA A 27 -8.12 6.81 -2.05
C ALA A 27 -6.71 6.53 -2.59
N LEU A 28 -5.71 6.44 -1.70
CA LEU A 28 -4.31 6.24 -2.06
C LEU A 28 -4.06 4.87 -2.70
N VAL A 29 -4.75 3.81 -2.24
CA VAL A 29 -4.70 2.46 -2.83
C VAL A 29 -5.17 2.47 -4.29
N LYS A 30 -6.21 3.24 -4.61
CA LYS A 30 -6.70 3.39 -6.00
C LYS A 30 -5.70 4.14 -6.88
N GLU A 31 -5.07 5.20 -6.36
CA GLU A 31 -4.08 5.99 -7.11
C GLU A 31 -2.72 5.30 -7.31
N THR A 32 -2.40 4.36 -6.43
CA THR A 32 -1.17 3.54 -6.50
C THR A 32 -1.36 2.25 -7.30
N SER A 33 -2.60 1.89 -7.64
CA SER A 33 -2.91 0.83 -8.59
C SER A 33 -2.44 1.21 -10.00
N THR A 34 -1.23 0.79 -10.35
CA THR A 34 -0.62 1.05 -11.67
C THR A 34 -1.05 0.03 -12.74
N VAL A 35 -2.01 -0.82 -12.42
CA VAL A 35 -2.49 -1.93 -13.26
C VAL A 35 -3.88 -1.59 -13.83
N LYS A 36 -4.17 -2.09 -15.04
CA LYS A 36 -5.42 -1.84 -15.77
C LYS A 36 -6.56 -2.81 -15.41
N PHE A 37 -6.32 -3.73 -14.48
CA PHE A 37 -7.28 -4.76 -14.05
C PHE A 37 -7.67 -4.54 -12.59
N ASP A 38 -8.76 -5.18 -12.15
CA ASP A 38 -9.18 -5.15 -10.74
C ASP A 38 -8.12 -5.84 -9.86
N ALA A 39 -7.34 -5.01 -9.17
CA ALA A 39 -6.29 -5.45 -8.27
C ALA A 39 -6.88 -5.80 -6.90
N THR A 40 -6.42 -6.90 -6.31
CA THR A 40 -6.77 -7.29 -4.95
C THR A 40 -6.11 -6.37 -3.93
N ILE A 41 -6.89 -5.94 -2.93
CA ILE A 41 -6.40 -5.17 -1.79
C ILE A 41 -6.07 -6.14 -0.66
N ASP A 42 -4.83 -6.10 -0.16
CA ASP A 42 -4.40 -6.84 1.02
C ASP A 42 -4.29 -5.89 2.22
N VAL A 43 -4.65 -6.37 3.41
CA VAL A 43 -4.54 -5.62 4.66
C VAL A 43 -3.77 -6.44 5.67
N SER A 44 -2.54 -6.01 5.96
CA SER A 44 -1.64 -6.66 6.92
C SER A 44 -1.74 -5.99 8.29
N PHE A 45 -2.19 -6.73 9.30
CA PHE A 45 -2.25 -6.26 10.69
C PHE A 45 -1.18 -6.96 11.55
N HIS A 46 -0.45 -6.18 12.35
CA HIS A 46 0.44 -6.72 13.38
C HIS A 46 -0.35 -6.86 14.68
N LEU A 47 -0.82 -8.07 14.98
CA LEU A 47 -1.74 -8.32 16.10
C LEU A 47 -1.07 -8.39 17.48
N ASN A 48 0.27 -8.32 17.57
CA ASN A 48 1.05 -8.29 18.81
C ASN A 48 0.59 -9.32 19.88
N VAL A 49 0.17 -10.49 19.41
CA VAL A 49 -0.22 -11.66 20.21
C VAL A 49 0.82 -12.76 20.05
N ASP A 50 1.05 -13.53 21.11
CA ASP A 50 1.94 -14.69 21.08
C ASP A 50 1.24 -15.83 20.31
N PRO A 51 1.73 -16.24 19.13
CA PRO A 51 1.01 -17.14 18.21
C PRO A 51 1.30 -18.63 18.50
N ARG A 52 1.65 -18.99 19.75
CA ARG A 52 1.89 -20.37 20.17
C ARG A 52 0.61 -21.17 20.36
#